data_AF-A0A2V7N5B2-F1
#
_entry.id   AF-A0A2V7N5B2-F1
#
_cell.length_a   1.000
_cell.length_b   1.000
_cell.length_c   1.000
_cell.angle_alpha   90.00
_cell.angle_beta   90.00
_cell.angle_gamma   90.00
#
_symmetry.space_group_name_H-M   'P 1'
#
loop_
_entity.id
_entity.type
_entity.pdbx_description
1 polymer ?
#
loop_
_entity_poly.entity_id
_entity_poly.type
_entity_poly.pdbx_seq_one_letter_code
_entity_poly.pdbx_strand_id
1 'polypeptide(L)'
;MCCATGSARRAPASLRGYDILITNKDSLSDGLALALRRRGFTVRRKIRGGGAPTAAVIMFNSKDDEPPETHWLHLRLADTRNGVIVAAVSVPQDSLGPSAESQAQALADSLRSQAVLRRPISPP
;
A
#
# COMPACT_ATOMS: atom_id res chain seq x y z
N MET A 1 -24.25 1.70 -27.16
CA MET A 1 -24.47 1.02 -25.86
C MET A 1 -23.19 1.13 -25.05
N CYS A 2 -23.19 1.98 -24.02
CA CYS A 2 -22.01 2.25 -23.20
C CYS A 2 -21.86 1.13 -22.15
N CYS A 3 -20.81 0.32 -22.26
CA CYS A 3 -20.42 -0.65 -21.25
C CYS A 3 -19.76 0.08 -20.06
N ALA A 4 -20.56 0.71 -19.21
CA ALA A 4 -20.12 1.08 -17.87
C ALA A 4 -20.18 -0.18 -16.98
N THR A 5 -19.20 -1.06 -17.12
CA THR A 5 -18.98 -2.11 -16.12
C THR A 5 -18.54 -1.41 -14.85
N GLY A 6 -19.45 -1.32 -13.89
CA GLY A 6 -19.15 -0.85 -12.54
C GLY A 6 -17.94 -1.60 -12.02
N SER A 7 -16.77 -0.94 -12.06
CA SER A 7 -15.55 -1.46 -11.49
C SER A 7 -15.74 -1.46 -9.98
N ALA A 8 -16.28 -2.56 -9.46
CA ALA A 8 -16.34 -2.78 -8.02
C ALA A 8 -14.94 -2.47 -7.46
N ARG A 9 -14.90 -1.61 -6.44
CA ARG A 9 -13.73 -1.25 -5.63
C ARG A 9 -13.04 -2.52 -5.15
N ARG A 10 -12.18 -3.10 -5.97
CA ARG A 10 -11.55 -4.39 -5.73
C ARG A 10 -10.05 -4.19 -5.80
N ALA A 11 -9.36 -4.78 -4.83
CA ALA A 11 -7.91 -4.77 -4.82
C ALA A 11 -7.34 -5.29 -6.16
N PRO A 12 -6.20 -4.72 -6.62
CA PRO A 12 -5.51 -5.19 -7.81
C PRO A 12 -5.19 -6.69 -7.75
N ALA A 13 -5.11 -7.34 -8.91
CA ALA A 13 -4.99 -8.80 -8.99
C ALA A 13 -3.78 -9.36 -8.21
N SER A 14 -2.66 -8.65 -8.20
CA SER A 14 -1.43 -9.03 -7.48
C SER A 14 -1.56 -9.02 -5.96
N LEU A 15 -2.51 -8.27 -5.41
CA LEU A 15 -2.77 -8.18 -3.97
C LEU A 15 -4.14 -8.76 -3.60
N ARG A 16 -4.82 -9.41 -4.53
CA ARG A 16 -6.12 -10.01 -4.27
C ARG A 16 -5.95 -11.21 -3.34
N GLY A 17 -6.72 -11.23 -2.26
CA GLY A 17 -6.66 -12.28 -1.25
C GLY A 17 -5.67 -11.99 -0.12
N TYR A 18 -4.87 -10.92 -0.23
CA TYR A 18 -4.09 -10.42 0.89
C TYR A 18 -4.92 -9.49 1.78
N ASP A 19 -4.81 -9.71 3.09
CA ASP A 19 -5.15 -8.70 4.09
C ASP A 19 -3.92 -7.83 4.35
N ILE A 20 -4.08 -6.50 4.31
CA ILE A 20 -3.01 -5.56 4.60
C ILE A 20 -3.00 -5.27 6.11
N LEU A 21 -1.88 -5.55 6.77
CA LEU A 21 -1.69 -5.28 8.18
C LEU A 21 -0.96 -3.96 8.38
N ILE A 22 -1.59 -3.01 9.07
CA ILE A 22 -0.96 -1.77 9.52
C ILE A 22 -1.02 -1.73 11.05
N THR A 23 0.13 -1.85 11.71
CA THR A 23 0.22 -1.90 13.18
C THR A 23 0.39 -0.53 13.84
N ASN A 24 1.06 0.40 13.15
CA ASN A 24 1.36 1.73 13.68
C ASN A 24 0.10 2.58 13.86
N LYS A 25 0.06 3.42 14.90
CA LYS A 25 -1.11 4.23 15.29
C LYS A 25 -0.87 5.74 15.17
N ASP A 26 -0.01 6.14 14.24
CA ASP A 26 0.17 7.54 13.87
C ASP A 26 -0.88 7.98 12.83
N SER A 27 -1.03 9.29 12.66
CA SER A 27 -2.01 9.90 11.76
C SER A 27 -1.85 9.46 10.30
N LEU A 28 -0.62 9.24 9.84
CA LEU A 28 -0.34 8.76 8.48
C LEU A 28 -0.83 7.31 8.31
N SER A 29 -0.55 6.46 9.28
CA SER A 29 -0.96 5.05 9.30
C SER A 29 -2.48 4.88 9.36
N ASP A 30 -3.16 5.70 10.16
CA ASP A 30 -4.63 5.71 10.23
C ASP A 30 -5.26 6.24 8.93
N GLY A 31 -4.71 7.33 8.38
CA GLY A 31 -5.10 7.86 7.09
C GLY A 31 -4.91 6.83 5.97
N LEU A 32 -3.78 6.13 5.96
CA LEU A 32 -3.45 5.10 4.97
C LEU A 32 -4.41 3.92 5.08
N ALA A 33 -4.71 3.45 6.30
CA ALA A 33 -5.67 2.38 6.52
C ALA A 33 -7.05 2.73 5.96
N LEU A 34 -7.52 3.96 6.18
CA LEU A 34 -8.78 4.44 5.64
C LEU A 34 -8.74 4.55 4.11
N ALA A 35 -7.66 5.13 3.57
CA ALA A 35 -7.45 5.31 2.14
C ALA A 35 -7.42 3.98 1.37
N LEU A 36 -6.74 2.96 1.90
CA LEU A 36 -6.69 1.61 1.32
C LEU A 36 -8.06 0.92 1.37
N ARG A 37 -8.79 1.02 2.49
CA ARG A 37 -10.16 0.47 2.58
C ARG A 37 -11.08 1.08 1.52
N ARG A 38 -11.04 2.40 1.33
CA ARG A 38 -11.81 3.10 0.28
C ARG A 38 -11.49 2.60 -1.14
N ARG A 39 -10.28 2.07 -1.34
CA ARG A 39 -9.79 1.51 -2.62
C ARG A 39 -10.03 0.01 -2.77
N GLY A 40 -10.71 -0.63 -1.80
CA GLY A 40 -11.12 -2.04 -1.89
C GLY A 40 -10.12 -3.04 -1.34
N PHE A 41 -9.14 -2.58 -0.55
CA PHE A 41 -8.24 -3.45 0.20
C PHE A 41 -8.86 -3.82 1.55
N THR A 42 -8.65 -5.06 2.00
CA THR A 42 -8.95 -5.46 3.38
C THR A 42 -7.80 -5.02 4.26
N VAL A 43 -8.05 -4.17 5.26
CA VAL A 43 -7.01 -3.66 6.17
C VAL A 43 -7.29 -4.08 7.61
N ARG A 44 -6.30 -4.74 8.22
CA ARG A 44 -6.28 -5.15 9.62
C ARG A 44 -5.31 -4.32 10.44
N ARG A 45 -5.61 -4.19 11.74
CA ARG A 45 -4.78 -3.46 12.72
C ARG A 45 -4.06 -4.39 13.70
N LYS A 46 -4.34 -5.69 13.64
CA LYS A 46 -3.80 -6.74 14.52
C LYS A 46 -3.68 -8.04 13.73
N ILE A 47 -2.67 -8.84 14.05
CA ILE A 47 -2.52 -10.20 13.53
C ILE A 47 -3.56 -11.10 14.20
N ARG A 48 -4.20 -11.97 13.41
CA ARG A 48 -5.01 -13.08 13.90
C ARG A 48 -4.61 -14.33 13.13
N GLY A 49 -4.37 -15.43 13.83
CA GLY A 49 -4.12 -16.73 13.20
C GLY A 49 -5.35 -17.27 12.46
N GLY A 50 -5.13 -18.19 11.51
CA GLY A 50 -6.21 -18.89 10.79
C GLY A 50 -6.95 -18.05 9.74
N GLY A 51 -6.33 -17.01 9.18
CA GLY A 51 -6.93 -16.11 8.21
C GLY A 51 -6.34 -16.20 6.80
N ALA A 52 -6.78 -15.30 5.93
CA ALA A 52 -6.20 -15.09 4.61
C ALA A 52 -4.71 -14.70 4.70
N PRO A 53 -3.91 -14.90 3.62
CA PRO A 53 -2.56 -14.38 3.53
C PRO A 53 -2.51 -12.91 3.96
N THR A 54 -1.54 -12.54 4.79
CA THR A 54 -1.45 -11.19 5.35
C THR A 54 -0.14 -10.56 4.90
N ALA A 55 -0.18 -9.29 4.49
CA ALA A 55 1.00 -8.51 4.14
C ALA A 55 1.14 -7.33 5.10
N ALA A 56 2.24 -7.26 5.84
CA ALA A 56 2.55 -6.17 6.75
C ALA A 56 3.06 -4.93 6.00
N VAL A 57 2.54 -3.77 6.38
CA VAL A 57 3.03 -2.47 5.90
C VAL A 57 4.29 -2.09 6.66
N ILE A 58 5.33 -1.79 5.90
CA ILE A 58 6.59 -1.22 6.39
C ILE A 58 6.76 0.12 5.68
N MET A 59 6.79 1.21 6.45
CA MET A 59 7.03 2.56 5.94
C MET A 59 8.32 3.11 6.52
N PHE A 60 9.14 3.72 5.68
CA PHE A 60 10.40 4.35 6.10
C PHE A 60 10.80 5.46 5.14
N ASN A 61 11.54 6.44 5.65
CA ASN A 61 12.10 7.51 4.84
C ASN A 61 13.53 7.17 4.44
N SER A 62 13.93 7.59 3.25
CA SER A 62 15.33 7.66 2.84
C SER A 62 15.63 9.03 2.26
N LYS A 63 16.92 9.34 2.10
CA LYS A 63 17.42 10.58 1.51
C LYS A 63 18.44 10.20 0.46
N ASP A 64 18.38 10.84 -0.70
CA ASP A 64 19.45 10.74 -1.69
C ASP A 64 20.63 11.61 -1.27
N ASP A 65 21.84 11.07 -1.40
CA ASP A 65 23.08 11.76 -1.03
C ASP A 65 23.54 12.76 -2.11
N GLU A 66 22.95 12.71 -3.31
CA GLU A 66 23.31 13.59 -4.44
C GLU A 66 22.31 14.74 -4.63
N PRO A 67 22.78 15.97 -4.94
CA PRO A 67 21.92 17.11 -5.23
C PRO A 67 21.13 16.96 -6.55
N PRO A 68 19.85 17.40 -6.59
CA PRO A 68 19.08 17.96 -5.48
C PRO A 68 18.69 16.87 -4.47
N GLU A 69 18.94 17.14 -3.19
CA GLU A 69 18.63 16.21 -2.10
C GLU A 69 17.15 15.86 -2.12
N THR A 70 16.83 14.62 -2.49
CA THR A 70 15.45 14.15 -2.57
C THR A 70 15.16 13.26 -1.37
N HIS A 71 14.11 13.59 -0.62
CA HIS A 71 13.60 12.75 0.45
C HIS A 71 12.55 11.80 -0.11
N TRP A 72 12.71 10.51 0.13
CA TRP A 72 11.80 9.49 -0.35
C TRP A 72 11.03 8.88 0.80
N LEU A 73 9.72 8.72 0.63
CA LEU A 73 8.91 7.85 1.47
C LEU A 73 8.71 6.52 0.77
N HIS A 74 9.16 5.45 1.41
CA HIS A 74 8.99 4.10 0.94
C HIS A 74 7.86 3.41 1.70
N LEU A 75 7.05 2.65 0.96
CA LEU A 75 6.06 1.74 1.50
C LEU A 75 6.30 0.36 0.92
N ARG A 76 6.48 -0.66 1.76
CA ARG A 76 6.60 -2.05 1.36
C ARG A 76 5.51 -2.89 2.01
N LEU A 77 4.98 -3.84 1.25
CA LEU A 77 4.09 -4.90 1.73
C LEU A 77 4.89 -6.20 1.80
N ALA A 78 5.12 -6.70 3.02
CA ALA A 78 5.84 -7.94 3.26
C ALA A 78 4.88 -9.06 3.68
N ASP A 79 4.88 -10.21 2.99
CA ASP A 79 4.09 -11.38 3.39
C ASP A 79 4.54 -11.84 4.78
N THR A 80 3.60 -11.90 5.73
CA THR A 80 3.92 -12.18 7.14
C THR A 80 4.38 -13.62 7.39
N ARG A 81 4.24 -14.52 6.40
CA ARG A 81 4.63 -15.93 6.53
C ARG A 81 6.11 -16.17 6.21
N ASN A 82 6.68 -15.38 5.29
CA ASN A 82 8.03 -15.62 4.75
C ASN A 82 8.87 -14.34 4.56
N GLY A 83 8.29 -13.15 4.78
CA GLY A 83 8.98 -11.87 4.64
C GLY A 83 9.14 -11.37 3.20
N VAL A 84 8.61 -12.08 2.20
CA VAL A 84 8.73 -11.69 0.79
C VAL A 84 7.97 -10.39 0.53
N ILE A 85 8.61 -9.45 -0.17
CA ILE A 85 7.98 -8.18 -0.55
C ILE A 85 7.04 -8.41 -1.75
N VAL A 86 5.74 -8.38 -1.49
CA VAL A 86 4.70 -8.62 -2.50
C VAL A 86 4.34 -7.34 -3.27
N ALA A 87 4.55 -6.16 -2.67
CA ALA A 87 4.46 -4.86 -3.34
C ALA A 87 5.36 -3.84 -2.65
N ALA A 88 5.84 -2.85 -3.41
CA ALA A 88 6.65 -1.77 -2.87
C ALA A 88 6.48 -0.53 -3.72
N VAL A 89 6.30 0.62 -3.07
CA VAL A 89 6.16 1.95 -3.65
C VAL A 89 7.25 2.84 -3.07
N SER A 90 7.81 3.72 -3.90
CA SER A 90 8.65 4.84 -3.47
C SER A 90 8.05 6.11 -4.05
N VAL A 91 7.86 7.13 -3.22
CA VAL A 91 7.35 8.43 -3.68
C VAL A 91 8.25 9.55 -3.12
N PRO A 92 8.61 10.55 -3.94
CA PRO A 92 9.26 11.76 -3.44
C PRO A 92 8.36 12.46 -2.41
N GLN A 93 8.92 12.81 -1.25
CA GLN A 93 8.16 13.33 -0.12
C GLN A 93 7.58 14.72 -0.40
N ASP A 94 8.29 15.52 -1.19
CA ASP A 94 7.85 16.81 -1.73
C ASP A 94 6.58 16.70 -2.61
N SER A 95 6.38 15.54 -3.25
CA SER A 95 5.23 15.25 -4.12
C SER A 95 3.98 14.78 -3.36
N LEU A 96 4.10 14.40 -2.08
CA LEU A 96 3.01 13.78 -1.31
C LEU A 96 2.05 14.78 -0.63
N GLY A 97 2.34 16.08 -0.75
CA GLY A 97 1.60 17.13 -0.07
C GLY A 97 1.96 17.27 1.42
N PRO A 98 1.57 18.39 2.05
CA PRO A 98 2.10 18.78 3.36
C PRO A 98 1.45 18.05 4.55
N SER A 99 0.35 17.33 4.33
CA SER A 99 -0.42 16.70 5.42
C SER A 99 -0.31 15.18 5.40
N ALA A 100 -0.42 14.56 6.58
CA ALA A 100 -0.48 13.11 6.71
C ALA A 100 -1.65 12.48 5.92
N GLU A 101 -2.76 13.20 5.77
CA GLU A 101 -3.90 12.76 4.96
C GLU A 101 -3.56 12.76 3.47
N SER A 102 -2.96 13.85 2.96
CA SER A 102 -2.51 13.96 1.57
C SER A 102 -1.50 12.86 1.23
N GLN A 103 -0.53 12.64 2.13
CA GLN A 103 0.46 11.59 2.01
C GLN A 103 -0.19 10.19 1.97
N ALA A 104 -1.13 9.91 2.88
CA ALA A 104 -1.86 8.66 2.90
C ALA A 104 -2.64 8.38 1.61
N GLN A 105 -3.31 9.39 1.05
CA GLN A 105 -4.03 9.23 -0.22
C GLN A 105 -3.06 8.93 -1.36
N ALA A 106 -1.99 9.71 -1.49
CA ALA A 106 -1.02 9.55 -2.56
C ALA A 106 -0.29 8.19 -2.50
N LEU A 107 0.06 7.70 -1.32
CA LEU A 107 0.62 6.36 -1.13
C LEU A 107 -0.38 5.27 -1.54
N ALA A 108 -1.65 5.39 -1.12
CA ALA A 108 -2.68 4.41 -1.44
C ALA A 108 -3.00 4.36 -2.94
N ASP A 109 -2.98 5.51 -3.62
CA ASP A 109 -3.11 5.61 -5.08
C ASP A 109 -1.92 5.02 -5.82
N SER A 110 -0.71 5.33 -5.36
CA SER A 110 0.53 4.79 -5.94
C SER A 110 0.61 3.28 -5.78
N LEU A 111 0.26 2.75 -4.60
CA LEU A 111 0.22 1.31 -4.33
C LEU A 111 -0.81 0.60 -5.22
N ARG A 112 -2.01 1.19 -5.37
CA ARG A 112 -3.03 0.64 -6.25
C ARG A 112 -2.55 0.63 -7.70
N SER A 113 -1.96 1.71 -8.17
CA SER A 113 -1.49 1.85 -9.56
C SER A 113 -0.36 0.87 -9.86
N GLN A 114 0.64 0.76 -8.98
CA GLN A 114 1.72 -0.21 -9.16
C GLN A 114 1.26 -1.67 -9.06
N ALA A 115 0.33 -1.97 -8.17
CA ALA A 115 -0.22 -3.31 -8.05
C ALA A 115 -1.12 -3.70 -9.24
N VAL A 116 -1.68 -2.73 -9.96
CA VAL A 116 -2.34 -2.97 -11.27
C VAL A 116 -1.30 -3.29 -12.36
N LEU A 117 -0.14 -2.60 -12.34
CA LEU A 117 0.93 -2.82 -13.33
C LEU A 117 1.66 -4.15 -13.12
N ARG A 118 1.81 -4.61 -11.88
CA ARG A 118 2.43 -5.89 -11.57
C ARG A 118 1.45 -7.05 -11.81
N ARG A 119 1.81 -7.96 -12.71
CA ARG A 119 1.10 -9.25 -12.88
C ARG A 119 1.07 -10.00 -11.52
N PRO A 120 -0.03 -10.70 -11.20
CA PRO A 120 -0.07 -11.50 -9.99
C PRO A 120 1.06 -12.52 -10.00
N ILE A 121 1.91 -12.45 -8.98
CA ILE A 121 2.85 -13.51 -8.65
C ILE A 121 2.00 -14.56 -7.94
N SER A 122 1.73 -15.68 -8.60
CA SER A 122 1.03 -16.79 -7.94
C SER A 122 1.83 -17.17 -6.69
N PRO A 123 1.21 -17.21 -5.50
CA PRO A 123 1.87 -17.82 -4.36
C PRO A 123 2.15 -19.30 -4.69
N PRO A 124 3.29 -19.86 -4.24
CA PRO A 124 3.59 -21.28 -4.42
C PRO A 124 2.55 -22.18 -3.73
#